data_AF-A0AAX3IE24-F1
#
_entry.id   AF-A0AAX3IE24-F1
#
_cell.length_a   1.000
_cell.length_b   1.000
_cell.length_c   1.000
_cell.angle_alpha   90.00
_cell.angle_beta   90.00
_cell.angle_gamma   90.00
#
_symmetry.space_group_name_H-M   'P 1'
#
loop_
_entity.id
_entity.type
_entity.pdbx_description
1 polymer ?
#
loop_
_entity_poly.entity_id
_entity_poly.type
_entity_poly.pdbx_seq_one_letter_code
_entity_poly.pdbx_strand_id
1 'polypeptide(L)' 'MPLVDHGLMVELIDITDPEDLTEAYGLRIPVLRRIDTGAELDWPFDADQVVAFLR' A
#
# COMPACT_ATOMS: atom_id res chain seq x y z
N MET A 1 -5.61 -1.96 14.10
CA MET A 1 -4.33 -2.24 13.41
C MET A 1 -3.35 -1.24 14.01
N PRO A 2 -2.28 -1.67 14.69
CA PRO A 2 -1.51 -0.80 15.58
C PRO A 2 -1.02 0.50 14.91
N LEU A 3 -0.71 0.50 13.61
CA LEU A 3 -0.29 1.70 12.89
C LEU A 3 -1.44 2.70 12.64
N VAL A 4 -2.65 2.22 12.37
CA VAL A 4 -3.85 3.07 12.18
C VAL A 4 -4.21 3.77 13.49
N ASP A 5 -4.04 3.08 14.61
CA ASP A 5 -4.26 3.62 15.95
C ASP A 5 -3.25 4.75 16.28
N HIS A 6 -2.15 4.85 15.53
CA HIS A 6 -1.13 5.89 15.62
C HIS A 6 -1.24 6.96 14.50
N GLY A 7 -2.37 7.02 13.79
CA GLY A 7 -2.66 8.07 12.80
C GLY A 7 -2.25 7.74 11.37
N LEU A 8 -1.80 6.52 11.08
CA LEU A 8 -1.62 6.08 9.69
C LEU A 8 -2.98 5.99 9.00
N MET A 9 -3.18 6.84 7.99
CA MET A 9 -4.34 6.77 7.11
C MET A 9 -4.05 5.81 5.95
N VAL A 10 -4.92 4.83 5.76
CA VAL A 10 -4.84 3.86 4.67
C VAL A 10 -6.19 3.84 3.97
N GLU A 11 -6.15 3.86 2.64
CA GLU A 11 -7.29 3.61 1.79
C GLU A 11 -7.10 2.26 1.09
N LEU A 12 -8.15 1.42 1.12
CA LEU A 12 -8.17 0.19 0.34
C LEU A 12 -8.72 0.50 -1.03
N ILE A 13 -7.89 0.33 -2.05
CA ILE A 13 -8.27 0.48 -3.45
C ILE A 13 -8.49 -0.89 -4.06
N ASP A 14 -9.66 -1.09 -4.68
CA ASP A 14 -9.90 -2.23 -5.56
C ASP A 14 -9.19 -1.95 -6.88
N ILE A 15 -8.31 -2.85 -7.30
CA ILE A 15 -7.56 -2.66 -8.55
C ILE A 15 -8.45 -2.77 -9.81
N THR A 16 -9.72 -3.12 -9.64
CA THR A 16 -10.69 -3.23 -10.72
C THR A 16 -11.62 -2.01 -10.82
N ASP A 17 -11.55 -1.02 -9.93
CA ASP A 17 -12.43 0.17 -9.90
C ASP A 17 -11.77 1.36 -9.16
N PRO A 18 -11.75 2.61 -9.68
CA PRO A 18 -12.33 3.11 -10.95
C PRO A 18 -11.36 3.13 -12.14
N GLU A 19 -10.07 2.96 -11.88
CA GLU A 19 -9.05 2.78 -12.90
C GLU A 19 -8.68 1.29 -12.89
N ASP A 20 -8.70 0.62 -14.05
CA ASP A 20 -8.27 -0.77 -14.13
C ASP A 20 -6.76 -0.84 -13.95
N LEU A 21 -6.33 -1.19 -12.74
CA LEU A 21 -4.94 -1.34 -12.33
C LEU A 21 -4.50 -2.81 -12.37
N THR A 22 -5.30 -3.70 -12.96
CA THR A 22 -5.02 -5.15 -13.01
C THR A 22 -3.70 -5.46 -13.70
N GLU A 23 -3.37 -4.76 -14.79
CA GLU A 23 -2.09 -4.94 -15.48
C GLU A 23 -0.89 -4.55 -14.59
N ALA A 24 -1.03 -3.48 -13.80
CA ALA A 24 0.04 -2.97 -12.96
C ALA A 24 0.25 -3.80 -11.67
N TYR A 25 -0.85 -4.25 -11.04
CA TYR A 25 -0.80 -4.84 -9.70
C TYR A 25 -1.40 -6.24 -9.58
N GLY A 26 -2.06 -6.79 -10.60
CA GLY A 26 -2.80 -8.06 -10.49
C GLY A 26 -1.97 -9.26 -9.99
N LEU A 27 -0.65 -9.26 -10.24
CA LEU A 27 0.28 -10.30 -9.75
C LEU A 27 1.05 -9.89 -8.47
N ARG A 28 0.91 -8.63 -8.02
CA ARG A 28 1.65 -8.02 -6.91
C ARG A 28 0.79 -7.75 -5.68
N ILE A 29 -0.53 -7.63 -5.84
CA ILE A 29 -1.42 -7.29 -4.72
C ILE A 29 -1.31 -8.30 -3.56
N PRO A 30 -1.30 -7.82 -2.29
CA PRO A 30 -1.45 -6.42 -1.89
C PRO A 30 -0.16 -5.59 -2.04
N VAL A 31 -0.29 -4.34 -2.49
CA VAL A 31 0.81 -3.36 -2.59
C VAL A 31 0.46 -2.13 -1.75
N LEU A 32 1.40 -1.63 -0.96
CA LEU A 32 1.26 -0.31 -0.32
C LEU A 32 1.87 0.75 -1.23
N ARG A 33 1.08 1.76 -1.58
CA ARG A 33 1.54 2.91 -2.36
C ARG A 33 1.46 4.17 -1.52
N ARG A 34 2.55 4.93 -1.48
CA ARG A 34 2.60 6.26 -0.87
C ARG A 34 2.02 7.30 -1.83
N ILE A 35 1.04 8.08 -1.35
CA ILE A 35 0.38 9.11 -2.17
C ILE A 35 1.28 10.34 -2.37
N ASP A 36 2.16 10.64 -1.41
CA ASP A 36 3.05 11.81 -1.46
C ASP A 36 4.24 11.65 -2.43
N THR A 37 4.76 10.43 -2.56
CA THR A 37 5.98 10.13 -3.33
C THR A 37 5.73 9.20 -4.51
N GLY A 38 4.61 8.48 -4.53
CA GLY A 38 4.35 7.40 -5.48
C GLY A 38 5.18 6.13 -5.22
N ALA A 39 5.97 6.07 -4.14
CA ALA A 39 6.75 4.89 -3.79
C ALA A 39 5.83 3.69 -3.50
N GLU A 40 6.32 2.49 -3.78
CA GLU A 40 5.58 1.24 -3.61
C GLU A 40 6.35 0.27 -2.72
N LEU A 41 5.62 -0.48 -1.89
CA LEU A 41 6.11 -1.60 -1.12
C LEU A 41 5.29 -2.84 -1.47
N ASP A 42 5.95 -3.79 -2.11
CA ASP A 42 5.38 -5.06 -2.54
C ASP A 42 5.29 -6.07 -1.40
N TRP A 43 4.26 -6.91 -1.46
CA TRP A 43 4.16 -8.09 -0.61
C TRP A 43 5.29 -9.10 -0.91
N PRO A 44 5.81 -9.84 0.09
CA PRO A 44 5.47 -9.77 1.51
C PRO A 44 6.22 -8.66 2.25
N PHE A 45 5.52 -8.03 3.21
CA PHE A 45 6.12 -7.08 4.14
C PHE A 45 5.62 -7.28 5.58
N ASP A 46 6.45 -6.91 6.55
CA ASP A 46 6.12 -6.83 7.97
C ASP A 46 5.94 -5.38 8.47
N ALA A 47 5.64 -5.23 9.76
CA ALA A 47 5.38 -3.92 10.36
C ALA A 47 6.62 -3.01 10.36
N ASP A 48 7.82 -3.56 10.55
CA ASP A 48 9.07 -2.78 10.57
C ASP A 48 9.39 -2.25 9.17
N GLN A 49 9.14 -3.05 8.13
CA GLN A 49 9.24 -2.63 6.74
C GLN A 49 8.25 -1.51 6.39
N VAL A 50 7.01 -1.58 6.88
CA VAL A 50 6.03 -0.49 6.71
C VAL A 50 6.49 0.79 7.41
N VAL A 51 6.99 0.70 8.64
CA VAL A 51 7.51 1.86 9.37
C VAL A 51 8.71 2.46 8.64
N ALA A 52 9.64 1.65 8.15
CA ALA A 52 10.79 2.13 7.39
C ALA A 52 10.37 2.81 6.08
N PHE A 53 9.37 2.27 5.40
CA PHE A 53 8.82 2.79 4.14
C PHE A 53 8.11 4.14 4.29
N LEU A 54 7.54 4.43 5.47
CA LEU A 54 6.83 5.68 5.76
C LEU A 54 7.73 6.80 6.30
N ARG A 55 9.01 6.53 6.57
CA ARG A 55 9.99 7.57 6.92
C ARG A 55 10.26 8.50 5.74
#